data_AF-A0A5U3IKK1-F1
#
_entry.id   AF-A0A5U3IKK1-F1
#
_cell.length_a   1.000
_cell.length_b   1.000
_cell.length_c   1.000
_cell.angle_alpha   90.00
_cell.angle_beta   90.00
_cell.angle_gamma   90.00
#
_symmetry.space_group_name_H-M   'P 1'
#
loop_
_entity.id
_entity.type
_entity.pdbx_description
1 polymer ?
#
loop_
_entity_poly.entity_id
_entity_poly.type
_entity_poly.pdbx_seq_one_letter_code
_entity_poly.pdbx_strand_id
1 'polypeptide(L)' 'MSNITPVVTEIDNILQSADRPEKTLYQRYCTSGAELRETFVLAMIGKLIEQNRRLQSGIQRAGHWMTY' A
#
# COMPACT_ATOMS: atom_id res chain seq x y z
N MET A 1 17.12 10.60 -6.76
CA MET A 1 15.69 10.31 -6.56
C MET A 1 15.40 8.95 -7.15
N SER A 2 15.28 7.93 -6.32
CA SER A 2 14.97 6.56 -6.76
C SER A 2 13.57 6.53 -7.37
N ASN A 3 13.42 5.83 -8.49
CA ASN A 3 12.15 5.76 -9.21
C ASN A 3 11.15 4.93 -8.38
N ILE A 4 10.13 5.60 -7.81
CA ILE A 4 9.20 5.00 -6.84
C ILE A 4 8.14 4.09 -7.49
N THR A 5 7.84 4.34 -8.77
CA THR A 5 6.82 3.62 -9.56
C THR A 5 7.00 2.10 -9.56
N PRO A 6 8.18 1.53 -9.86
CA PRO A 6 8.38 0.08 -9.83
C PRO A 6 8.15 -0.53 -8.45
N VAL A 7 8.52 0.19 -7.38
CA VAL A 7 8.34 -0.26 -5.99
C VAL A 7 6.86 -0.30 -5.61
N VAL A 8 6.09 0.69 -6.05
CA VAL A 8 4.64 0.73 -5.85
C VAL A 8 3.95 -0.44 -6.56
N THR A 9 4.32 -0.73 -7.81
CA THR A 9 3.77 -1.86 -8.57
C THR A 9 4.09 -3.20 -7.91
N GLU A 10 5.32 -3.36 -7.41
CA GLU A 10 5.72 -4.56 -6.68
C GLU A 10 4.91 -4.76 -5.40
N ILE A 11 4.74 -3.70 -4.61
CA ILE A 11 3.92 -3.73 -3.38
C ILE A 11 2.46 -4.07 -3.73
N ASP A 12 1.90 -3.50 -4.79
CA ASP A 12 0.53 -3.77 -5.23
C ASP A 12 0.34 -5.24 -5.61
N ASN A 13 1.28 -5.81 -6.36
CA ASN A 13 1.28 -7.23 -6.70
C ASN A 13 1.33 -8.12 -5.45
N ILE A 14 2.19 -7.79 -4.48
CA ILE A 14 2.30 -8.56 -3.23
C ILE A 14 0.97 -8.48 -2.45
N LEU A 15 0.38 -7.28 -2.32
CA LEU A 15 -0.89 -7.09 -1.61
C LEU A 15 -2.05 -7.88 -2.23
N GLN A 16 -2.05 -8.09 -3.55
CA GLN A 16 -3.12 -8.79 -4.26
C GLN A 16 -2.93 -10.31 -4.37
N SER A 17 -1.68 -10.79 -4.40
CA SER A 17 -1.37 -12.17 -4.80
C SER A 17 -0.72 -13.02 -3.71
N ALA A 18 -0.15 -12.42 -2.67
CA ALA A 18 0.52 -13.17 -1.62
C ALA A 18 -0.49 -13.73 -0.59
N ASP A 19 -0.24 -14.94 -0.12
CA ASP A 19 -1.00 -15.59 0.96
C ASP A 19 -0.88 -14.84 2.30
N ARG A 20 0.32 -14.31 2.58
CA ARG A 20 0.64 -13.50 3.78
C ARG A 20 1.41 -12.23 3.37
N PRO A 21 0.72 -11.25 2.76
CA PRO A 21 1.36 -10.08 2.16
C PRO A 21 2.22 -9.30 3.15
N GLU A 22 1.81 -9.22 4.43
CA GLU A 22 2.57 -8.58 5.50
C GLU A 22 3.95 -9.21 5.72
N LYS A 23 4.02 -10.54 5.69
CA LYS A 23 5.28 -11.28 5.87
C LYS A 23 6.17 -11.12 4.65
N THR A 24 5.59 -11.20 3.46
CA THR A 24 6.31 -11.04 2.18
C THR A 24 6.88 -9.63 2.03
N LEU A 25 6.11 -8.59 2.36
CA LEU A 25 6.57 -7.20 2.36
C LEU A 25 7.69 -6.97 3.38
N TYR A 26 7.56 -7.52 4.59
CA TYR A 26 8.60 -7.43 5.61
C TYR A 26 9.90 -8.11 5.16
N GLN A 27 9.82 -9.32 4.60
CA GLN A 27 10.98 -10.01 4.04
C GLN A 27 11.62 -9.18 2.91
N ARG A 28 10.81 -8.60 2.02
CA ARG A 28 11.30 -7.78 0.91
C ARG A 28 12.05 -6.54 1.41
N TYR A 29 11.52 -5.87 2.43
CA TYR A 29 12.17 -4.77 3.13
C TYR A 29 13.50 -5.19 3.79
N CYS A 30 13.54 -6.36 4.44
CA CYS A 30 14.77 -6.87 5.04
C CYS A 30 15.85 -7.14 3.99
N THR A 31 15.46 -7.64 2.82
CA THR A 31 16.38 -7.96 1.71
C THR A 31 16.76 -6.77 0.83
N SER A 32 16.08 -5.62 0.94
CA SER A 32 16.38 -4.45 0.12
C SER A 32 17.59 -3.68 0.65
N GLY A 33 18.36 -3.09 -0.28
CA GLY A 33 19.49 -2.22 0.05
C GLY A 33 19.06 -0.94 0.78
N ALA A 34 19.99 -0.33 1.52
CA ALA A 34 19.72 0.85 2.34
C ALA A 34 19.03 1.99 1.57
N GLU A 35 19.46 2.25 0.32
CA GLU A 35 18.88 3.28 -0.54
C GLU A 35 17.44 2.98 -1.00
N LEU A 36 17.08 1.70 -1.10
CA LEU A 36 15.75 1.27 -1.53
C LEU A 36 14.78 1.10 -0.37
N ARG A 37 15.27 0.87 0.85
CA ARG A 37 14.42 0.73 2.05
C ARG A 37 13.56 1.95 2.30
N GLU A 38 14.12 3.15 2.19
CA GLU A 38 13.35 4.39 2.37
C GLU A 38 12.24 4.49 1.33
N THR A 39 12.55 4.26 0.05
CA THR A 39 11.58 4.29 -1.04
C THR A 39 10.49 3.24 -0.85
N PHE A 40 10.85 2.05 -0.36
CA PHE A 40 9.93 0.96 -0.06
C PHE A 40 8.96 1.31 1.07
N VAL A 41 9.47 1.89 2.16
CA VAL A 41 8.64 2.33 3.29
C VAL A 41 7.69 3.46 2.86
N LEU A 42 8.19 4.45 2.13
CA LEU A 42 7.34 5.55 1.61
C LEU A 42 6.24 5.03 0.70
N ALA A 43 6.53 4.05 -0.16
CA ALA A 43 5.54 3.43 -1.02
C ALA A 43 4.48 2.63 -0.24
N MET A 44 4.87 1.88 0.79
CA MET A 44 3.92 1.18 1.68
C MET A 44 3.00 2.16 2.43
N ILE A 45 3.55 3.25 2.96
CA ILE A 45 2.77 4.30 3.63
C ILE A 45 1.80 4.96 2.64
N GLY A 46 2.27 5.27 1.43
CA GLY A 46 1.43 5.83 0.37
C GLY A 46 0.24 4.94 0.04
N LYS A 47 0.45 3.63 -0.08
CA LYS A 47 -0.62 2.64 -0.29
C LYS A 47 -1.62 2.59 0.88
N LEU A 48 -1.14 2.63 2.12
CA LEU A 48 -2.02 2.66 3.30
C LEU A 48 -2.91 3.91 3.30
N ILE A 49 -2.34 5.08 3.00
CA ILE A 49 -3.09 6.34 2.89
C ILE A 49 -4.14 6.25 1.78
N GLU A 50 -3.76 5.72 0.61
CA GLU A 50 -4.67 5.52 -0.52
C GLU A 50 -5.85 4.61 -0.14
N GLN A 51 -5.59 3.46 0.48
CA GLN A 51 -6.62 2.53 0.93
C GLN A 51 -7.53 3.17 1.98
N ASN A 52 -6.98 3.89 2.95
CA ASN A 52 -7.76 4.59 3.96
C ASN A 52 -8.68 5.66 3.33
N ARG A 53 -8.18 6.43 2.35
CA ARG A 53 -9.00 7.41 1.62
C ARG A 53 -10.14 6.76 0.84
N ARG A 54 -9.88 5.60 0.21
CA ARG A 54 -10.90 4.82 -0.50
C ARG A 54 -11.97 4.25 0.45
N LEU A 55 -11.56 3.79 1.64
CA LEU A 55 -12.50 3.33 2.67
C LEU A 55 -13.39 4.49 3.15
N GLN A 56 -12.80 5.65 3.43
CA GLN A 56 -13.55 6.84 3.85
C GLN A 56 -14.54 7.33 2.78
N SER A 57 -14.14 7.34 1.50
CA SER A 57 -15.04 7.72 0.40
C SER A 57 -16.14 6.68 0.15
N GLY A 58 -15.85 5.39 0.36
CA GLY A 58 -16.86 4.32 0.33
C GLY A 58 -17.88 4.42 1.47
N ILE A 59 -17.41 4.72 2.69
CA ILE A 59 -18.27 4.92 3.87
C ILE A 59 -19.21 6.12 3.69
N GLN A 60 -18.72 7.23 3.11
CA GLN A 60 -19.57 8.40 2.79
C GLN A 60 -20.70 8.04 1.81
N ARG A 61 -20.44 7.15 0.84
CA ARG A 61 -21.47 6.69 -0.10
C ARG A 61 -22.50 5.77 0.56
N ALA A 62 -22.10 4.95 1.55
CA ALA A 62 -23.03 4.09 2.29
C ALA A 62 -23.93 4.89 3.25
N GLY A 63 -23.42 5.94 3.89
CA GLY A 63 -24.20 6.80 4.77
C GLY A 63 -25.26 7.64 4.05
N HIS A 64 -25.04 8.01 2.78
CA HIS A 64 -25.98 8.82 2.00
C HIS A 64 -27.27 8.06 1.60
N TRP A 65 -27.23 6.73 1.54
CA TRP A 65 -28.44 5.91 1.30
C TRP A 65 -29.24 5.61 2.59
N MET A 66 -28.76 6.05 3.76
CA MET A 66 -29.43 5.85 5.06
C MET A 66 -30.11 7.09 5.64
N THR A 67 -29.92 8.26 5.01
CA THR A 67 -30.65 9.48 5.36
C THR A 67 -31.74 9.74 4.33
N TYR A 68 -32.97 9.44 4.74
CA TYR A 68 -34.22 9.83 4.10
C TYR A 68 -34.30 11.34 3.84
#